data_AF-X1JS69-F1
#
_entry.id   AF-X1JS69-F1
#
_cell.length_a   1.000
_cell.length_b   1.000
_cell.length_c   1.000
_cell.angle_alpha   90.00
_cell.angle_beta   90.00
_cell.angle_gamma   90.00
#
_symmetry.space_group_name_H-M   'P 1'
#
loop_
_entity.id
_entity.type
_entity.pdbx_description
1 polymer ?
#
loop_
_entity_poly.entity_id
_entity_poly.type
_entity_poly.pdbx_seq_one_letter_code
_entity_poly.pdbx_strand_id
1 'polypeptide(L)'
;MNEQELYQSTRAFLHLTFLKYFGNCHLEITAFGKFEEDLKKAIRHDIVFSFLKRGFSPDLAGFIEGEYGAEHFITVEIKSKEI
;
A
#
# COMPACT_ATOMS: atom_id res chain seq x y z
N MET A 1 -10.84 -3.37 18.64
CA MET A 1 -9.94 -3.40 17.47
C MET A 1 -9.10 -2.15 17.52
N ASN A 2 -7.79 -2.29 17.66
CA ASN A 2 -6.88 -1.14 17.59
C ASN A 2 -6.57 -0.80 16.10
N GLU A 3 -5.96 0.36 15.89
CA GLU A 3 -5.63 0.87 14.55
C GLU A 3 -4.71 -0.08 13.77
N GLN A 4 -3.72 -0.66 14.44
CA GLN A 4 -2.81 -1.65 13.85
C GLN A 4 -3.55 -2.91 13.37
N GLU A 5 -4.49 -3.43 14.16
CA GLU A 5 -5.34 -4.57 13.80
C GLU A 5 -6.25 -4.25 12.61
N LEU A 6 -6.78 -3.02 12.55
CA LEU A 6 -7.57 -2.55 11.41
C LEU A 6 -6.72 -2.50 10.13
N TYR A 7 -5.49 -1.99 10.21
CA TYR A 7 -4.56 -1.98 9.08
C TYR A 7 -4.19 -3.39 8.64
N GLN A 8 -3.87 -4.29 9.57
CA GLN A 8 -3.51 -5.67 9.25
C GLN A 8 -4.67 -6.44 8.60
N SER A 9 -5.88 -6.34 9.18
CA SER A 9 -7.06 -7.02 8.64
C SER A 9 -7.44 -6.48 7.25
N THR A 10 -7.40 -5.17 7.07
CA THR A 10 -7.67 -4.53 5.78
C THR A 10 -6.61 -4.92 4.74
N ARG A 11 -5.33 -4.90 5.11
CA ARG A 11 -4.23 -5.34 4.24
C ARG A 11 -4.42 -6.79 3.80
N ALA A 12 -4.72 -7.70 4.71
CA ALA A 12 -4.94 -9.10 4.39
C ALA A 12 -6.13 -9.30 3.43
N PHE A 13 -7.25 -8.63 3.70
CA PHE A 13 -8.42 -8.67 2.84
C PHE A 13 -8.13 -8.15 1.43
N LEU A 14 -7.47 -6.99 1.34
CA LEU A 14 -7.11 -6.37 0.07
C LEU A 14 -6.08 -7.20 -0.71
N HIS A 15 -5.07 -7.74 -0.03
CA HIS A 15 -4.08 -8.61 -0.67
C HIS A 15 -4.73 -9.83 -1.32
N LEU A 16 -5.63 -10.53 -0.62
CA LEU A 16 -6.39 -11.65 -1.18
C LEU A 16 -7.29 -11.22 -2.35
N THR A 17 -7.92 -10.06 -2.22
CA THR A 17 -8.79 -9.50 -3.26
C THR A 17 -7.97 -9.17 -4.52
N PHE A 18 -6.84 -8.49 -4.38
CA PHE A 18 -6.00 -8.11 -5.49
C PHE A 18 -5.35 -9.32 -6.15
N LEU A 19 -4.87 -10.27 -5.35
CA LEU A 19 -4.37 -11.54 -5.86
C LEU A 19 -5.40 -12.25 -6.75
N LYS A 20 -6.66 -12.24 -6.35
CA LYS A 20 -7.75 -12.88 -7.10
C LYS A 20 -8.07 -12.18 -8.42
N TYR A 21 -8.07 -10.85 -8.45
CA TYR A 21 -8.58 -10.08 -9.60
C TYR A 21 -7.50 -9.53 -10.54
N PHE A 22 -6.29 -9.29 -10.03
CA PHE A 22 -5.25 -8.56 -10.73
C PHE A 22 -3.89 -9.27 -10.77
N GLY A 23 -3.73 -10.39 -10.06
CA GLY A 23 -2.47 -11.14 -10.03
C GLY A 23 -1.57 -10.76 -8.84
N ASN A 24 -0.28 -11.07 -8.95
CA ASN A 24 0.63 -10.94 -7.81
C ASN A 24 0.69 -9.48 -7.32
N CYS A 25 0.52 -9.30 -6.01
CA CYS A 25 0.39 -7.98 -5.41
C CYS A 25 1.23 -7.91 -4.15
N HIS A 26 1.98 -6.82 -4.01
CA HIS A 26 2.68 -6.47 -2.79
C HIS A 26 1.95 -5.31 -2.10
N LEU A 27 1.64 -5.45 -0.81
CA LEU A 27 0.92 -4.43 -0.04
C LEU A 27 1.48 -4.36 1.39
N GLU A 28 1.84 -3.16 1.81
CA GLU A 28 2.48 -2.86 3.10
C GLU A 28 1.67 -1.84 3.90
N ILE A 29 1.88 -1.80 5.22
CA ILE A 29 1.34 -0.74 6.08
C ILE A 29 2.32 0.41 6.08
N THR A 30 1.89 1.57 5.58
CA THR A 30 2.72 2.77 5.42
C THR A 30 2.26 3.96 6.25
N ALA A 31 1.22 3.79 7.09
CA ALA A 31 0.63 4.83 7.93
C ALA A 31 1.66 5.61 8.78
N PHE A 32 2.77 4.96 9.14
CA PHE A 32 3.85 5.53 9.95
C PHE A 32 5.02 6.11 9.14
N GLY A 33 4.84 6.30 7.82
CA GLY A 33 5.87 6.82 6.91
C GLY A 33 7.05 5.86 6.70
N LYS A 34 6.87 4.57 7.02
CA LYS A 34 7.86 3.52 6.78
C LYS A 34 7.48 2.74 5.52
N PHE A 35 8.45 2.57 4.65
CA PHE A 35 8.34 1.84 3.39
C PHE A 35 9.43 0.78 3.39
N GLU A 36 9.09 -0.47 3.09
CA GLU A 36 10.10 -1.52 2.92
C GLU A 36 10.85 -1.34 1.60
N GLU A 37 12.01 -2.00 1.50
CA GLU A 37 12.90 -1.84 0.34
C GLU A 37 12.27 -2.32 -0.96
N ASP A 38 11.39 -3.31 -0.90
CA ASP A 38 10.74 -3.87 -2.09
C ASP A 38 9.79 -2.84 -2.71
N LEU A 39 8.99 -2.15 -1.90
CA LEU A 39 8.16 -1.03 -2.36
C LEU A 39 9.00 0.14 -2.86
N LYS A 40 10.12 0.48 -2.21
CA LYS A 40 11.03 1.54 -2.70
C LYS A 40 11.68 1.22 -4.05
N LYS A 41 11.98 -0.05 -4.32
CA LYS A 41 12.56 -0.49 -5.59
C LYS A 41 11.52 -0.56 -6.70
N ALA A 42 10.31 -0.99 -6.36
CA ALA A 42 9.21 -1.15 -7.30
C ALA A 42 8.59 0.20 -7.72
N ILE A 43 8.44 1.12 -6.77
CA ILE A 43 7.91 2.44 -7.06
C ILE A 43 9.04 3.33 -7.60
N ARG A 44 8.81 3.98 -8.74
CA ARG A 44 9.73 5.02 -9.21
C ARG A 44 9.92 6.08 -8.10
N HIS A 45 11.17 6.44 -7.85
CA HIS A 45 11.54 7.34 -6.74
C HIS A 45 10.70 8.62 -6.70
N ASP A 46 10.31 9.18 -7.85
CA ASP A 46 9.48 10.39 -7.97
C ASP A 46 8.09 10.25 -7.33
N ILE A 47 7.49 9.06 -7.36
CA ILE A 47 6.17 8.80 -6.76
C ILE A 47 6.29 8.65 -5.24
N VAL A 48 7.27 7.88 -4.72
CA VAL A 48 7.53 7.79 -3.27
C VAL A 48 7.85 9.17 -2.70
N PHE A 49 8.70 9.93 -3.39
CA PHE A 49 8.99 11.32 -3.01
C PHE A 49 7.76 12.21 -3.06
N SER A 50 6.77 11.95 -3.93
CA SER A 50 5.56 12.76 -3.96
C SER A 50 4.71 12.58 -2.69
N PHE A 51 4.68 11.37 -2.12
CA PHE A 51 4.02 11.09 -0.83
C PHE A 51 4.83 11.70 0.33
N LEU A 52 6.13 11.41 0.38
CA LEU A 52 7.03 11.90 1.43
C LEU A 52 7.14 13.44 1.46
N LYS A 53 7.25 14.10 0.30
CA LYS A 53 7.35 15.57 0.22
C LYS A 53 6.07 16.29 0.61
N ARG A 54 4.91 15.64 0.46
CA ARG A 54 3.62 16.21 0.87
C ARG A 54 3.35 16.03 2.37
N GLY A 55 4.24 15.35 3.10
CA GLY A 55 4.05 15.07 4.53
C GLY A 55 2.88 14.12 4.79
N PHE A 56 2.45 13.36 3.78
CA PHE A 56 1.28 12.49 3.84
C PHE A 56 1.69 11.08 3.41
N SER A 57 1.62 10.15 4.35
CA SER A 57 1.91 8.73 4.13
C SER A 57 0.58 8.00 4.07
N PRO A 58 0.28 7.25 3.00
CA PRO A 58 -0.94 6.45 2.96
C PRO A 58 -0.97 5.43 4.10
N ASP A 59 -2.17 5.00 4.52
CA ASP A 59 -2.27 3.95 5.54
C ASP A 59 -1.68 2.63 5.03
N LEU A 60 -2.01 2.27 3.79
CA LEU A 60 -1.38 1.17 3.06
C LEU A 60 -0.88 1.65 1.69
N ALA A 61 0.27 1.12 1.26
CA ALA A 61 0.78 1.34 -0.09
C ALA A 61 1.37 0.04 -0.67
N GLY A 62 1.33 -0.07 -1.99
CA GLY A 62 1.69 -1.31 -2.66
C GLY A 62 1.74 -1.19 -4.17
N PHE A 63 1.93 -2.32 -4.82
CA PHE A 63 1.90 -2.44 -6.27
C PHE A 63 1.34 -3.80 -6.73
N ILE A 64 0.91 -3.83 -7.99
CA ILE A 64 0.54 -5.05 -8.72
C ILE A 64 1.65 -5.33 -9.72
N GLU A 65 2.10 -6.57 -9.77
CA GLU A 65 3.09 -7.03 -10.73
C GLU A 65 2.44 -7.42 -12.05
N GLY A 66 3.01 -6.92 -13.14
CA GLY A 66 2.76 -7.35 -14.51
C GLY A 66 3.95 -8.13 -15.08
N GLU A 67 3.98 -8.28 -16.40
CA GLU A 67 4.99 -9.09 -17.12
C GLU A 67 6.44 -8.61 -16.89
N TYR A 68 6.63 -7.31 -16.64
CA TYR A 68 7.95 -6.67 -16.53
C TYR A 68 8.23 -6.08 -15.14
N GLY A 69 7.46 -6.46 -14.12
CA GLY A 69 7.59 -5.96 -12.74
C GLY A 69 6.39 -5.12 -12.31
N ALA A 70 6.61 -4.16 -11.40
CA ALA A 70 5.53 -3.32 -10.85
C ALA A 70 4.87 -2.46 -11.95
N GLU A 71 3.59 -2.71 -12.21
CA GLU A 71 2.84 -2.07 -13.31
C GLU A 71 1.82 -1.04 -12.78
N HIS A 72 1.19 -1.34 -11.64
CA HIS A 72 0.18 -0.47 -11.03
C HIS A 72 0.50 -0.19 -9.58
N PHE A 73 0.33 1.05 -9.15
CA PHE A 73 0.54 1.48 -7.76
C PHE A 73 -0.79 1.60 -7.02
N ILE A 74 -0.78 1.15 -5.77
CA ILE A 74 -1.95 1.13 -4.89
C ILE A 74 -1.66 2.01 -3.69
N THR A 75 -2.59 2.88 -3.35
CA THR A 75 -2.63 3.59 -2.07
C THR A 75 -4.01 3.44 -1.45
N VAL A 76 -4.07 3.21 -0.15
CA VAL A 76 -5.31 3.00 0.59
C VAL A 76 -5.34 3.92 1.80
N GLU A 77 -6.45 4.64 1.95
CA GLU A 77 -6.79 5.44 3.13
C GLU A 77 -7.96 4.77 3.85
N ILE A 78 -7.78 4.47 5.13
CA ILE A 78 -8.75 3.79 5.96
C ILE A 78 -9.40 4.82 6.87
N LYS A 79 -10.65 5.18 6.55
CA LYS A 79 -11.45 6.10 7.36
C LYS A 79 -12.31 5.31 8.34
N SER A 80 -12.06 5.49 9.63
CA SER A 80 -13.06 5.19 10.66
C SER A 80 -14.23 6.16 10.45
N LYS A 81 -15.40 5.65 10.08
CA LYS A 81 -16.62 6.45 10.26
C LYS A 81 -16.85 6.57 11.76
N GLU A 82 -16.86 7.80 12.27
CA GLU A 82 -17.56 8.07 13.52
C GLU A 82 -19.02 7.65 13.31
N ILE A 83 -19.52 6.77 14.19
CA ILE A 83 -20.92 6.36 14.24
C ILE A 83 -21.66 7.36 15.11
#